data_AF-A0A7L1UNS3-F1
#
_entry.id   AF-A0A7L1UNS3-F1
#
_cell.length_a   1.000
_cell.length_b   1.000
_cell.length_c   1.000
_cell.angle_alpha   90.00
_cell.angle_beta   90.00
_cell.angle_gamma   90.00
#
_symmetry.space_group_name_H-M   'P 1'
#
loop_
_entity.id
_entity.type
_entity.pdbx_description
1 polymer ?
#
loop_
_entity_poly.entity_id
_entity_poly.type
_entity_poly.pdbx_seq_one_letter_code
_entity_poly.pdbx_strand_id
1 'polypeptide(L)'
;AVPEKEERNEPSLIFPQPRSRNYLPPENLQSCLESHVREVFGPSLPEDWQQTPLQEKRLKHRLLARLAAELGRAVPSSQLHRLRRAGDVLGFYRAPVRDGTKMDELAAAELPPNPKIVWQQ
;
A
#
# COMPACT_ATOMS: atom_id res chain seq x y z
N ALA A 1 54.19 22.64 1.12
CA ALA A 1 53.14 21.69 1.52
C ALA A 1 51.84 22.48 1.65
N VAL A 2 50.90 22.26 0.73
CA VAL A 2 49.56 22.86 0.76
C VAL A 2 48.68 21.91 1.59
N PRO A 3 47.96 22.36 2.62
CA PRO A 3 47.12 21.46 3.40
C PRO A 3 45.87 21.13 2.59
N GLU A 4 45.67 19.85 2.31
CA GLU A 4 44.44 19.29 1.76
C GLU A 4 43.29 19.55 2.73
N LYS A 5 42.24 20.22 2.24
CA LYS A 5 41.00 20.39 2.99
C LYS A 5 40.20 19.10 2.89
N GLU A 6 40.12 18.40 4.00
CA GLU A 6 39.28 17.23 4.19
C GLU A 6 37.80 17.67 4.21
N GLU A 7 37.09 17.50 3.10
CA GLU A 7 35.65 17.72 3.02
C GLU A 7 34.93 16.62 3.82
N ARG A 8 34.59 16.94 5.06
CA ARG A 8 33.65 16.15 5.87
C ARG A 8 32.27 16.19 5.20
N ASN A 9 32.02 15.24 4.31
CA ASN A 9 30.70 14.97 3.75
C ASN A 9 29.81 14.43 4.88
N GLU A 10 29.16 15.34 5.61
CA GLU A 10 28.06 14.95 6.49
C GLU A 10 26.90 14.45 5.61
N PRO A 11 26.37 13.24 5.86
CA PRO A 11 25.21 12.77 5.12
C PRO A 11 24.02 13.66 5.47
N SER A 12 23.64 14.54 4.54
CA SER A 12 22.45 15.35 4.69
C SER A 12 21.23 14.44 4.63
N LEU A 13 20.53 14.31 5.76
CA LEU A 13 19.27 13.57 5.82
C LEU A 13 18.18 14.44 5.18
N ILE A 14 18.04 14.35 3.86
CA ILE A 14 17.02 15.08 3.10
C ILE A 14 15.66 14.43 3.33
N PHE A 15 14.62 15.23 3.53
CA PHE A 15 13.26 14.74 3.67
C PHE A 15 12.80 14.05 2.38
N PRO A 16 12.34 12.78 2.44
CA PRO A 16 11.88 12.07 1.25
C PRO A 16 10.60 12.70 0.71
N GLN A 17 10.42 12.65 -0.61
CA GLN A 17 9.19 13.12 -1.24
C GLN A 17 7.97 12.35 -0.71
N PRO A 18 6.88 13.04 -0.32
CA PRO A 18 5.65 12.38 0.09
C PRO A 18 5.11 11.45 -1.00
N ARG A 19 4.62 10.28 -0.59
CA ARG A 19 3.99 9.33 -1.50
C ARG A 19 2.50 9.64 -1.66
N SER A 20 2.03 9.53 -2.90
CA SER A 20 0.61 9.40 -3.22
C SER A 20 0.02 8.20 -2.46
N ARG A 21 -1.20 8.34 -1.93
CA ARG A 21 -1.99 7.27 -1.31
C ARG A 21 -2.79 6.46 -2.35
N ASN A 22 -2.71 6.84 -3.63
CA ASN A 22 -3.51 6.29 -4.70
C ASN A 22 -3.12 4.84 -4.85
N TYR A 23 -4.12 3.98 -4.90
CA TYR A 23 -3.91 2.55 -4.97
C TYR A 23 -4.87 1.94 -5.96
N LEU A 24 -4.30 1.26 -6.96
CA LEU A 24 -5.03 0.44 -7.90
C LEU A 24 -4.64 -1.02 -7.67
N PRO A 25 -5.62 -1.93 -7.47
CA PRO A 25 -5.33 -3.34 -7.27
C PRO A 25 -4.67 -3.93 -8.54
N PRO A 26 -3.53 -4.62 -8.41
CA PRO A 26 -2.93 -5.30 -9.55
C PRO A 26 -3.76 -6.53 -9.95
N GLU A 27 -3.75 -6.89 -11.23
CA GLU A 27 -4.50 -8.04 -11.75
C GLU A 27 -4.05 -9.36 -11.12
N ASN A 28 -2.75 -9.49 -10.85
CA ASN A 28 -2.12 -10.64 -10.22
C ASN A 28 -2.17 -10.61 -8.68
N LEU A 29 -3.02 -9.76 -8.07
CA LEU A 29 -3.13 -9.62 -6.61
C LEU A 29 -3.32 -10.96 -5.90
N GLN A 30 -4.17 -11.82 -6.46
CA GLN A 30 -4.47 -13.12 -5.84
C GLN A 30 -3.25 -14.03 -5.81
N SER A 31 -2.53 -14.14 -6.93
CA SER A 31 -1.30 -14.96 -7.04
C SER A 31 -0.15 -14.42 -6.18
N CYS A 32 0.02 -13.10 -6.14
CA CYS A 32 1.00 -12.46 -5.24
C CYS A 32 0.67 -12.76 -3.78
N LEU A 33 -0.59 -12.63 -3.37
CA LEU A 33 -0.95 -12.84 -1.98
C LEU A 33 -0.81 -14.32 -1.60
N GLU A 34 -1.17 -15.25 -2.49
CA GLU A 34 -0.97 -16.67 -2.29
C GLU A 34 0.51 -17.04 -2.10
N SER A 35 1.42 -16.52 -2.95
CA SER A 35 2.84 -16.79 -2.82
C SER A 35 3.41 -16.30 -1.49
N HIS A 36 3.02 -15.09 -1.05
CA HIS A 36 3.44 -14.54 0.25
C HIS A 36 2.87 -15.32 1.44
N VAL A 37 1.61 -15.76 1.36
CA VAL A 37 1.02 -16.57 2.43
C VAL A 37 1.73 -17.92 2.51
N ARG A 38 1.99 -18.59 1.38
CA ARG A 38 2.74 -19.86 1.37
C ARG A 38 4.17 -19.70 1.89
N GLU A 39 4.84 -18.59 1.59
CA GLU A 39 6.19 -18.32 2.11
C GLU A 39 6.20 -18.06 3.62
N VAL A 40 5.22 -17.31 4.14
CA VAL A 40 5.19 -16.93 5.56
C VAL A 40 4.66 -18.05 6.45
N PHE A 41 3.63 -18.75 6.02
CA PHE A 41 2.96 -19.81 6.80
C PHE A 41 3.50 -21.21 6.50
N GLY A 42 4.23 -21.39 5.39
CA GLY A 42 4.88 -22.64 5.02
C GLY A 42 3.98 -23.63 4.29
N PRO A 43 4.50 -24.84 3.98
CA PRO A 43 3.83 -25.86 3.17
C PRO A 43 2.69 -26.59 3.88
N SER A 44 2.47 -26.35 5.18
CA SER A 44 1.35 -26.90 5.96
C SER A 44 0.00 -26.21 5.69
N LEU A 45 -0.03 -25.29 4.71
CA LEU A 45 -1.20 -24.52 4.37
C LEU A 45 -2.26 -25.40 3.69
N PRO A 46 -3.55 -25.26 4.05
CA PRO A 46 -4.61 -25.90 3.29
C PRO A 46 -4.67 -25.36 1.86
N GLU A 47 -5.24 -26.15 0.95
CA GLU A 47 -5.50 -25.75 -0.44
C GLU A 47 -6.31 -24.45 -0.52
N ASP A 48 -7.29 -24.30 0.39
CA ASP A 48 -8.02 -23.05 0.63
C ASP A 48 -7.22 -22.07 1.49
N TRP A 49 -6.12 -21.57 0.92
CA TRP A 49 -5.22 -20.62 1.58
C TRP A 49 -5.93 -19.36 2.09
N GLN A 50 -7.04 -18.95 1.49
CA GLN A 50 -7.84 -17.78 1.90
C GLN A 50 -8.46 -17.94 3.29
N GLN A 51 -8.74 -19.18 3.73
CA GLN A 51 -9.31 -19.46 5.05
C GLN A 51 -8.27 -19.49 6.16
N THR A 52 -6.98 -19.36 5.82
CA THR A 52 -5.88 -19.41 6.79
C THR A 52 -6.06 -18.35 7.87
N PRO A 53 -6.12 -18.75 9.16
CA PRO A 53 -6.29 -17.82 10.26
C PRO A 53 -4.98 -17.05 10.54
N LEU A 54 -5.08 -15.72 10.61
CA LEU A 54 -3.98 -14.80 10.95
C LEU A 54 -3.91 -14.56 12.46
N GLN A 55 -3.91 -15.64 13.26
CA GLN A 55 -3.90 -15.55 14.73
C GLN A 55 -2.53 -15.14 15.28
N GLU A 56 -1.46 -15.68 14.69
CA GLU A 56 -0.11 -15.38 15.14
C GLU A 56 0.30 -13.95 14.74
N LYS A 57 0.45 -13.07 15.73
CA LYS A 57 0.76 -11.66 15.53
C LYS A 57 2.05 -11.44 14.74
N ARG A 58 3.05 -12.29 14.94
CA ARG A 58 4.35 -12.21 14.25
C ARG A 58 4.22 -12.52 12.75
N LEU A 59 3.57 -13.62 12.40
CA LEU A 59 3.32 -13.99 11.00
C LEU A 59 2.40 -12.99 10.31
N LYS A 60 1.33 -12.55 10.99
CA LYS A 60 0.45 -11.50 10.50
C LYS A 60 1.21 -10.22 10.19
N HIS A 61 2.06 -9.75 11.10
CA HIS A 61 2.89 -8.57 10.87
C HIS A 61 3.84 -8.77 9.69
N ARG A 62 4.53 -9.92 9.61
CA ARG A 62 5.46 -10.23 8.51
C ARG A 62 4.76 -10.21 7.15
N LEU A 63 3.58 -10.84 7.04
CA LEU A 63 2.76 -10.83 5.84
C LEU A 63 2.36 -9.40 5.45
N LEU A 64 1.77 -8.64 6.38
CA LEU A 64 1.27 -7.28 6.09
C LEU A 64 2.40 -6.30 5.76
N ALA A 65 3.57 -6.42 6.42
CA ALA A 65 4.73 -5.59 6.13
C ALA A 65 5.25 -5.83 4.71
N ARG A 66 5.29 -7.09 4.28
CA ARG A 66 5.73 -7.45 2.93
C ARG A 66 4.76 -6.97 1.86
N LEU A 67 3.45 -7.17 2.08
CA LEU A 67 2.41 -6.63 1.20
C LEU A 67 2.45 -5.11 1.12
N ALA A 68 2.71 -4.41 2.23
CA ALA A 68 2.83 -2.96 2.22
C ALA A 68 4.05 -2.46 1.43
N ALA A 69 5.17 -3.21 1.46
CA ALA A 69 6.36 -2.88 0.68
C ALA A 69 6.15 -3.11 -0.83
N GLU A 70 5.48 -4.21 -1.21
CA GLU A 70 5.25 -4.57 -2.62
C GLU A 70 4.11 -3.78 -3.25
N LEU A 71 2.96 -3.68 -2.57
CA LEU A 71 1.76 -3.00 -3.08
C LEU A 71 1.76 -1.49 -2.78
N GLY A 72 2.75 -1.00 -2.02
CA GLY A 72 2.85 0.41 -1.64
C GLY A 72 1.73 0.92 -0.71
N ARG A 73 0.85 0.03 -0.24
CA ARG A 73 -0.31 0.36 0.62
C ARG A 73 -0.25 -0.39 1.94
N ALA A 74 -0.10 0.37 3.02
CA ALA A 74 -0.17 -0.15 4.38
C ALA A 74 -1.62 -0.24 4.87
N VAL A 75 -1.88 -1.21 5.75
CA VAL A 75 -3.19 -1.37 6.40
C VAL A 75 -3.32 -0.38 7.57
N PRO A 76 -4.40 0.42 7.64
CA PRO A 76 -4.66 1.30 8.78
C PRO A 76 -4.85 0.52 10.10
N SER A 77 -4.38 1.08 11.21
CA SER A 77 -4.51 0.47 12.55
C SER A 77 -5.97 0.15 12.92
N SER A 78 -6.91 1.00 12.49
CA SER A 78 -8.35 0.82 12.69
C SER A 78 -8.93 -0.40 11.97
N GLN A 79 -8.25 -0.93 10.95
CA GLN A 79 -8.72 -2.09 10.18
C GLN A 79 -7.96 -3.38 10.53
N LEU A 80 -6.84 -3.30 11.26
CA LEU A 80 -6.04 -4.47 11.63
C LEU A 80 -6.83 -5.55 12.37
N HIS A 81 -7.79 -5.18 13.23
CA HIS A 81 -8.61 -6.13 13.98
C HIS A 81 -9.62 -6.90 13.10
N ARG A 82 -9.93 -6.37 11.91
CA ARG A 82 -10.86 -6.99 10.94
C ARG A 82 -10.17 -8.03 10.06
N LEU A 83 -8.85 -7.94 9.91
CA LEU A 83 -8.05 -8.89 9.14
C LEU A 83 -7.76 -10.15 9.97
N ARG A 84 -8.71 -11.09 9.99
CA ARG A 84 -8.60 -12.34 10.76
C ARG A 84 -8.17 -13.51 9.90
N ARG A 85 -8.47 -13.50 8.60
CA ARG A 85 -8.11 -14.52 7.62
C ARG A 85 -7.37 -13.91 6.44
N ALA A 86 -6.64 -14.72 5.69
CA ALA A 86 -5.97 -14.27 4.46
C ALA A 86 -6.96 -13.69 3.43
N GLY A 87 -8.18 -14.23 3.35
CA GLY A 87 -9.26 -13.71 2.52
C GLY A 87 -9.69 -12.28 2.89
N ASP A 88 -9.66 -11.92 4.18
CA ASP A 88 -9.97 -10.54 4.62
C ASP A 88 -8.93 -9.55 4.09
N VAL A 89 -7.66 -9.98 4.03
CA VAL A 89 -6.55 -9.19 3.48
C VAL A 89 -6.74 -9.00 1.97
N LEU A 90 -7.08 -10.07 1.26
CA LEU A 90 -7.42 -9.99 -0.16
C LEU A 90 -8.59 -9.03 -0.40
N GLY A 91 -9.64 -9.09 0.41
CA GLY A 91 -10.78 -8.18 0.34
C GLY A 91 -10.38 -6.71 0.53
N PHE A 92 -9.49 -6.42 1.49
CA PHE A 92 -8.95 -5.07 1.71
C PHE A 92 -8.17 -4.55 0.50
N TYR A 93 -7.28 -5.37 -0.07
CA TYR A 93 -6.44 -4.96 -1.20
C TYR A 93 -7.16 -4.99 -2.55
N ARG A 94 -8.36 -5.55 -2.65
CA ARG A 94 -9.22 -5.43 -3.85
C ARG A 94 -9.86 -4.05 -3.98
N ALA A 95 -10.07 -3.34 -2.87
CA ALA A 95 -10.69 -2.02 -2.91
C ALA A 95 -9.69 -0.96 -3.40
N PRO A 96 -9.95 -0.27 -4.52
CA PRO A 96 -9.10 0.84 -4.97
C PRO A 96 -9.21 2.04 -4.02
N VAL A 97 -8.16 2.85 -3.97
CA VAL A 97 -8.13 4.11 -3.20
C VAL A 97 -7.76 5.23 -4.16
N ARG A 98 -8.54 6.30 -4.17
CA ARG A 98 -8.27 7.53 -4.91
C ARG A 98 -7.98 8.65 -3.93
N ASP A 99 -6.99 9.47 -4.25
CA ASP A 99 -6.55 10.59 -3.41
C ASP A 99 -7.02 11.93 -3.94
N GLY A 100 -7.70 11.92 -5.09
CA GLY A 100 -8.25 13.12 -5.70
C GLY A 100 -9.19 13.81 -4.75
N THR A 101 -9.14 15.14 -4.75
CA THR A 101 -10.20 15.92 -4.13
C THR A 101 -11.48 15.75 -4.95
N LYS A 102 -12.64 16.07 -4.35
CA LYS A 102 -13.91 16.05 -5.07
C LYS A 102 -13.91 16.95 -6.32
N MET A 103 -13.06 17.99 -6.32
CA MET A 103 -12.90 18.88 -7.46
C MET A 103 -12.08 18.23 -8.57
N ASP A 104 -11.00 17.52 -8.22
CA ASP A 104 -10.22 16.76 -9.20
C ASP A 104 -11.09 15.69 -9.87
N GLU A 105 -11.93 15.01 -9.10
CA GLU A 105 -12.91 14.04 -9.61
C GLU A 105 -13.94 14.70 -10.54
N LEU A 106 -14.45 15.87 -10.17
CA LEU A 106 -15.43 16.62 -10.98
C LEU A 106 -14.81 17.18 -12.27
N ALA A 107 -13.56 17.64 -12.21
CA ALA A 107 -12.83 18.14 -13.37
C ALA A 107 -12.46 17.03 -14.35
N ALA A 108 -12.22 15.80 -13.85
CA ALA A 108 -11.96 14.64 -14.68
C ALA A 108 -13.23 14.01 -15.28
N ALA A 109 -14.41 14.34 -14.75
CA ALA A 109 -15.69 13.88 -15.30
C ALA A 109 -16.04 14.63 -16.59
N GLU A 110 -16.81 13.98 -17.47
CA GLU A 110 -17.36 14.64 -18.65
C GLU A 110 -18.42 15.67 -18.22
N LEU A 111 -18.00 16.93 -18.13
CA LEU A 111 -18.89 18.04 -17.85
C LEU A 111 -19.70 18.39 -19.10
N PRO A 112 -20.98 18.77 -18.93
CA PRO A 112 -21.73 19.34 -20.04
C PRO A 112 -21.05 20.64 -20.53
N PRO A 113 -21.36 21.11 -21.74
CA PRO A 113 -20.62 22.22 -22.37
C PRO A 113 -20.84 23.59 -21.72
N ASN A 114 -21.83 23.75 -20.85
CA ASN A 114 -22.22 25.03 -20.25
C ASN A 114 -21.48 25.41 -18.94
N PRO A 115 -21.18 24.51 -17.97
CA PRO A 115 -20.43 24.88 -16.78
C PRO A 115 -18.96 25.19 -17.07
N LYS A 116 -18.48 26.30 -16.50
CA LYS A 116 -17.06 26.61 -16.36
C LYS A 116 -16.74 26.68 -14.88
N ILE A 117 -15.97 25.72 -14.40
CA ILE A 117 -15.60 25.60 -12.98
C ILE A 117 -14.20 26.19 -12.81
N VAL A 118 -14.07 27.19 -11.93
CA VAL A 118 -12.79 27.81 -11.59
C VAL A 118 -12.54 27.58 -10.10
N TRP A 119 -11.38 27.02 -9.77
CA TRP A 119 -10.98 26.79 -8.38
C TRP A 119 -10.33 28.05 -7.81
N GLN A 120 -10.85 28.55 -6.68
CA GLN A 120 -10.26 29.64 -5.91
C GLN A 120 -9.85 29.07 -4.54
N GLN A 121 -8.58 29.25 -4.17
CA GLN A 121 -8.01 28.80 -2.89
C GLN A 121 -7.83 29.96 -1.92
#